data_AF-A0A2G8JQV1-F1
#
_entry.id   AF-A0A2G8JQV1-F1
#
_cell.length_a   1.000
_cell.length_b   1.000
_cell.length_c   1.000
_cell.angle_alpha   90.00
_cell.angle_beta   90.00
_cell.angle_gamma   90.00
#
_symmetry.space_group_name_H-M   'P 1'
#
loop_
_entity.id
_entity.type
_entity.pdbx_description
1 polymer ?
#
loop_
_entity_poly.entity_id
_entity_poly.type
_entity_poly.pdbx_seq_one_letter_code
_entity_poly.pdbx_strand_id
1 'polypeptide(L)'
;MNGVNQLCLCRDQGSFEVTRGQNLRVRLVGLDLVEGVVRDNKAAGVFEPGISKIKSLKFATEAAITILRIDDLIKLDPEKQEERH
;
A
#
# COMPACT_ATOMS: atom_id res chain seq x y z
N MET A 1 15.49 8.17 -44.83
CA MET A 1 16.03 7.67 -43.55
C MET A 1 15.66 8.67 -42.46
N ASN A 2 14.46 8.56 -41.88
CA ASN A 2 14.10 9.27 -40.66
C ASN A 2 13.40 8.26 -39.77
N GLY A 3 14.07 7.92 -38.67
CA GLY A 3 13.77 6.80 -37.80
C GLY A 3 12.34 6.86 -37.30
N VAL A 4 11.60 5.80 -37.62
CA VAL A 4 10.39 5.38 -36.93
C VAL A 4 10.66 5.42 -35.43
N ASN A 5 10.09 6.41 -34.74
CA ASN A 5 10.03 6.43 -33.28
C ASN A 5 8.98 5.37 -32.88
N GLN A 6 9.40 4.12 -32.99
CA GLN A 6 8.60 2.95 -32.65
C GLN A 6 8.63 2.81 -31.12
N LEU A 7 7.78 3.59 -30.45
CA LEU A 7 7.27 3.16 -29.17
C LEU A 7 6.16 2.14 -29.49
N CYS A 8 6.55 0.86 -29.52
CA CYS A 8 5.63 -0.25 -29.64
C CYS A 8 4.57 -0.12 -28.53
N LEU A 9 3.31 0.08 -28.93
CA LEU A 9 2.16 -0.36 -28.17
C LEU A 9 2.17 -1.89 -28.16
N CYS A 10 2.99 -2.46 -27.27
CA CYS A 10 3.00 -3.88 -27.00
C CYS A 10 2.02 -4.10 -25.83
N ARG A 11 0.79 -4.46 -26.21
CA ARG A 11 -0.28 -4.91 -25.32
C ARG A 11 0.12 -6.30 -24.82
N ASP A 12 0.70 -6.41 -23.62
CA ASP A 12 0.64 -7.61 -22.77
C ASP A 12 1.25 -7.37 -21.37
N GLN A 13 0.44 -7.68 -20.34
CA GLN A 13 0.80 -7.98 -18.95
C GLN A 13 1.40 -6.88 -18.06
N GLY A 14 0.53 -6.17 -17.32
CA GLY A 14 0.63 -5.93 -15.87
C GLY A 14 1.94 -5.40 -15.22
N SER A 15 2.93 -4.95 -15.97
CA SER A 15 4.24 -4.55 -15.44
C SER A 15 4.34 -3.02 -15.32
N PHE A 16 4.30 -2.56 -14.06
CA PHE A 16 4.50 -1.19 -13.63
C PHE A 16 5.99 -0.84 -13.78
N GLU A 17 6.48 -0.64 -15.01
CA GLU A 17 7.89 -0.33 -15.26
C GLU A 17 8.14 1.18 -15.23
N VAL A 18 8.89 1.64 -14.20
CA VAL A 18 9.49 2.98 -14.19
C VAL A 18 10.57 3.01 -15.26
N THR A 19 10.28 3.65 -16.40
CA THR A 19 11.23 3.77 -17.52
C THR A 19 12.51 4.46 -17.02
N ARG A 20 13.66 3.77 -17.19
CA ARG A 20 15.03 4.16 -16.80
C ARG A 20 15.59 5.44 -17.47
N GLY A 21 14.73 6.37 -17.90
CA GLY A 21 15.10 7.55 -18.69
C GLY A 21 14.89 8.91 -18.01
N GLN A 22 14.34 8.97 -16.79
CA GLN A 22 14.12 10.22 -16.09
C GLN A 22 14.74 10.17 -14.69
N ASN A 23 15.51 11.20 -14.32
CA ASN A 23 16.07 11.43 -12.98
C ASN A 23 14.98 11.72 -11.92
N LEU A 24 13.86 10.99 -11.94
CA LEU A 24 12.89 11.03 -10.85
C LEU A 24 13.56 10.36 -9.66
N ARG A 25 13.61 11.08 -8.53
CA ARG A 25 13.89 10.43 -7.24
C ARG A 25 12.77 9.41 -7.00
N VAL A 26 13.05 8.14 -7.32
CA VAL A 26 12.12 7.00 -7.19
C VAL A 26 11.42 6.91 -5.82
N ARG A 27 11.99 7.53 -4.79
CA ARG A 27 11.43 7.65 -3.44
C ARG A 27 10.07 8.35 -3.38
N LEU A 28 9.74 9.23 -4.33
CA LEU A 28 8.52 10.06 -4.32
C LEU A 28 7.51 9.65 -5.40
N VAL A 29 7.79 8.54 -6.07
CA VAL A 29 6.87 7.94 -7.01
C VAL A 29 5.70 7.30 -6.24
N GLY A 30 4.49 7.56 -6.70
CA GLY A 30 3.27 6.92 -6.19
C GLY A 30 2.28 6.63 -7.31
N LEU A 31 1.07 6.26 -6.90
CA LEU A 31 -0.01 5.84 -7.79
C LEU A 31 -1.06 6.95 -7.90
N ASP A 32 -1.48 7.24 -9.13
CA ASP A 32 -2.72 7.97 -9.39
C ASP A 32 -3.89 7.00 -9.40
N LEU A 33 -4.88 7.21 -8.53
CA LEU A 33 -6.05 6.35 -8.46
C LEU A 33 -7.14 6.73 -9.48
N VAL A 34 -7.03 7.90 -10.14
CA VAL A 34 -7.99 8.32 -11.16
C VAL A 34 -7.66 7.67 -12.50
N GLU A 35 -6.43 7.87 -12.97
CA GLU A 35 -5.96 7.38 -14.27
C GLU A 35 -5.26 6.01 -14.17
N GLY A 36 -4.96 5.54 -12.95
CA GLY A 36 -4.30 4.25 -12.71
C GLY A 36 -2.81 4.21 -13.08
N VAL A 37 -2.17 5.37 -13.26
CA VAL A 37 -0.78 5.50 -13.72
C VAL A 37 0.20 5.80 -12.59
N VAL A 38 1.47 5.45 -12.80
CA VAL A 38 2.60 5.88 -11.96
C VAL A 38 2.75 7.40 -12.10
N ARG A 39 2.86 8.13 -11.00
CA ARG A 39 3.16 9.57 -11.03
C ARG A 39 4.10 10.01 -9.90
N ASP A 40 4.71 11.19 -10.04
CA ASP A 40 5.44 11.83 -8.94
C ASP A 40 4.45 12.50 -7.97
N ASN A 41 4.35 11.96 -6.76
CA ASN A 41 3.44 12.46 -5.73
C ASN A 41 3.83 13.85 -5.22
N LYS A 42 5.13 14.21 -5.28
CA LYS A 42 5.57 15.55 -4.86
C LYS A 42 5.10 16.61 -5.84
N ALA A 43 5.22 16.34 -7.14
CA ALA A 43 4.74 17.25 -8.19
C ALA A 43 3.20 17.33 -8.19
N ALA A 44 2.51 16.21 -7.91
CA ALA A 44 1.06 16.16 -7.79
C ALA A 44 0.51 16.80 -6.50
N GLY A 45 1.37 17.30 -5.60
CA GLY A 45 0.96 17.94 -4.35
C GLY A 45 0.41 16.98 -3.29
N VAL A 46 0.62 15.67 -3.45
CA VAL A 46 0.18 14.65 -2.50
C VAL A 46 1.23 14.50 -1.40
N PHE A 47 1.01 15.23 -0.31
CA PHE A 47 1.88 15.20 0.87
C PHE A 47 1.19 14.53 2.05
N GLU A 48 1.97 13.76 2.78
CA GLU A 48 1.53 13.10 3.99
C GLU A 48 2.55 13.34 5.11
N PRO A 49 2.09 13.62 6.34
CA PRO A 49 2.98 13.89 7.45
C PRO A 49 3.71 12.59 7.85
N GLY A 50 5.04 12.67 7.98
CA GLY A 50 5.87 11.51 8.36
C GLY A 50 5.47 10.89 9.70
N ILE A 51 4.92 11.68 10.62
CA ILE A 51 4.40 11.21 11.92
C ILE A 51 3.27 10.20 11.72
N SER A 52 2.37 10.42 10.75
CA SER A 52 1.26 9.51 10.46
C SER A 52 1.81 8.15 10.03
N LYS A 53 2.75 8.13 9.07
CA LYS A 53 3.41 6.89 8.62
C LYS A 53 4.09 6.12 9.75
N ILE A 54 4.83 6.82 10.60
CA ILE A 54 5.54 6.19 11.72
C ILE A 54 4.54 5.57 12.69
N LYS A 55 3.46 6.28 13.02
CA LYS A 55 2.42 5.75 13.90
C LYS A 55 1.71 4.54 13.31
N SER A 56 1.37 4.58 12.01
CA SER A 56 0.77 3.44 11.31
C SER A 56 1.67 2.20 11.34
N LEU A 57 2.97 2.36 11.07
CA LEU A 57 3.92 1.25 11.12
C LEU A 57 4.08 0.70 12.54
N LYS A 58 4.21 1.57 13.55
CA LYS A 58 4.33 1.14 14.95
C LYS A 58 3.11 0.34 15.40
N PHE A 59 1.92 0.87 15.15
CA PHE A 59 0.67 0.22 15.54
C PHE A 59 0.49 -1.14 14.85
N ALA A 60 0.80 -1.22 13.55
CA ALA A 60 0.75 -2.47 12.80
C ALA A 60 1.73 -3.52 13.35
N THR A 61 2.96 -3.12 13.68
CA THR A 61 3.96 -4.04 14.23
C THR A 61 3.60 -4.55 15.62
N GLU A 62 3.16 -3.67 16.52
CA GLU A 62 2.71 -4.09 17.87
C GLU A 62 1.55 -5.10 17.77
N ALA A 63 0.53 -4.79 16.96
CA ALA A 63 -0.60 -5.68 16.74
C ALA A 63 -0.18 -7.02 16.11
N ALA A 64 0.68 -6.99 15.09
CA ALA A 64 1.17 -8.20 14.43
C ALA A 64 1.94 -9.09 15.41
N ILE A 65 2.83 -8.52 16.23
CA ILE A 65 3.57 -9.27 17.25
C ILE A 65 2.61 -9.89 18.27
N THR A 66 1.58 -9.16 18.70
CA THR A 66 0.57 -9.71 19.61
C THR A 66 -0.17 -10.90 19.00
N ILE A 67 -0.64 -10.78 17.75
CA ILE A 67 -1.38 -11.85 17.06
C ILE A 67 -0.50 -13.09 16.84
N LEU A 68 0.74 -12.89 16.41
CA LEU A 68 1.68 -13.98 16.14
C LEU A 68 2.16 -14.73 17.40
N ARG A 69 1.95 -14.16 18.59
CA ARG A 69 2.30 -14.77 19.88
C ARG A 69 1.15 -15.55 20.52
N ILE A 70 -0.04 -15.54 19.91
CA ILE A 70 -1.17 -16.33 20.40
C ILE A 70 -0.96 -17.76 19.93
N ASP A 71 -0.64 -18.65 20.86
CA ASP A 71 -0.53 -20.08 20.58
C ASP A 71 -1.92 -20.76 20.61
N ASP A 72 -2.77 -20.42 21.58
CA ASP A 72 -4.12 -20.98 21.75
C ASP A 72 -5.17 -19.91 22.06
N LEU A 73 -6.39 -20.09 21.52
CA LEU A 73 -7.56 -19.24 21.77
C LEU A 73 -8.74 -20.10 22.24
N ILE A 74 -9.09 -20.01 23.52
CA ILE A 74 -10.29 -20.64 24.08
C ILE A 74 -11.41 -19.62 24.13
N LYS A 75 -12.56 -19.95 23.53
CA LYS A 75 -13.79 -19.15 23.61
C LYS A 75 -14.76 -19.86 24.55
N LEU A 76 -15.21 -19.15 25.58
CA LEU A 76 -16.27 -19.63 26.48
C LEU A 76 -17.61 -19.13 25.98
N ASP A 77 -18.63 -19.99 26.07
CA ASP A 77 -20.00 -19.55 25.84
C ASP A 77 -20.42 -18.57 26.95
N PRO A 78 -21.21 -17.53 26.62
CA PRO A 78 -21.69 -16.59 27.60
C PRO A 78 -22.53 -17.30 28.67
N GLU A 79 -22.36 -16.93 29.93
CA GLU A 79 -23.15 -17.47 31.04
C GLU A 79 -24.63 -17.19 30.81
N LYS A 80 -25.46 -18.24 30.82
CA LYS A 80 -26.92 -18.09 30.82
C LYS A 80 -27.30 -17.44 32.15
N GLN A 81 -27.74 -16.19 32.10
CA GLN A 81 -28.34 -15.54 33.26
C GLN A 81 -29.60 -16.33 33.61
N GLU A 82 -29.61 -16.96 34.79
CA GLU A 82 -30.82 -17.57 35.34
C GLU A 82 -31.87 -16.47 35.52
N GLU A 83 -32.96 -16.55 34.77
CA GLU A 83 -34.15 -15.73 34.97
C GLU A 83 -34.67 -16.01 36.38
N ARG A 84 -34.45 -15.07 37.30
CA ARG A 84 -35.01 -15.13 38.65
C ARG A 84 -36.53 -15.01 38.54
N HIS A 85 -37.22 -16.10 38.90
CA HIS A 85 -38.68 -16.21 39.01
C HIS A 85 -39.27 -15.21 40.01
#